data_AF-J9AHN3-F1
#
_entry.id   AF-J9AHN3-F1
#
_cell.length_a   1.000
_cell.length_b   1.000
_cell.length_c   1.000
_cell.angle_alpha   90.00
_cell.angle_beta   90.00
_cell.angle_gamma   90.00
#
_symmetry.space_group_name_H-M   'P 1'
#
loop_
_entity.id
_entity.type
_entity.pdbx_description
1 polymer ?
#
loop_
_entity_poly.entity_id
_entity_poly.type
_entity_poly.pdbx_seq_one_letter_code
_entity_poly.pdbx_strand_id
1 'polypeptide(L)'
;MQSGKKSICSDDGDTRKWLLGHLHTIQAKALASNLDLPKIYKEKIQAVPDSNPNEINLNGESLLIATIKYLDDKENRLKYIQLLIDRGVEINFQDKRERRTALMYACIEDNRTEEGLLIAKINGCNFHAQDRLGNTALMYAAMKGRDELMNFMVDTLAKVFSIFIL
;
A
#
# COMPACT_ATOMS: atom_id res chain seq x y z
N MET A 1 27.57 -11.94 18.47
CA MET A 1 26.42 -12.73 18.93
C MET A 1 25.14 -12.00 18.53
N GLN A 2 24.67 -12.21 17.30
CA GLN A 2 23.36 -11.70 16.87
C GLN A 2 22.33 -12.78 17.19
N SER A 3 21.67 -12.58 18.33
CA SER A 3 20.58 -13.38 18.85
C SER A 3 19.38 -13.22 17.93
N GLY A 4 18.87 -14.35 17.46
CA GLY A 4 17.74 -14.42 16.56
C GLY A 4 16.48 -13.79 17.15
N LYS A 5 15.80 -13.00 16.32
CA LYS A 5 14.34 -12.92 16.37
C LYS A 5 13.83 -13.64 15.13
N LYS A 6 13.61 -14.95 15.28
CA LYS A 6 12.64 -15.67 14.45
C LYS A 6 11.31 -14.94 14.63
N SER A 7 10.91 -14.17 13.61
CA SER A 7 9.56 -13.62 13.55
C SER A 7 8.62 -14.79 13.29
N ILE A 8 7.97 -15.21 14.37
CA ILE A 8 6.69 -15.94 14.47
C ILE A 8 6.16 -16.41 13.11
N CYS A 9 6.35 -17.70 12.82
CA CYS A 9 5.61 -18.41 11.78
C CYS A 9 4.12 -18.41 12.10
N SER A 10 3.32 -17.77 11.25
CA SER A 10 2.01 -18.29 10.83
C SER A 10 1.59 -17.56 9.55
N ASP A 11 1.52 -18.30 8.44
CA ASP A 11 0.66 -17.99 7.28
C ASP A 11 1.11 -17.00 6.18
N ASP A 12 2.41 -16.93 5.87
CA ASP A 12 2.87 -16.15 4.69
C ASP A 12 2.38 -16.75 3.35
N GLY A 13 2.15 -18.07 3.32
CA GLY A 13 1.70 -18.80 2.14
C GLY A 13 0.27 -18.48 1.73
N ASP A 14 -0.69 -18.57 2.66
CA ASP A 14 -2.08 -18.29 2.32
C ASP A 14 -2.31 -16.79 2.15
N THR A 15 -1.57 -15.95 2.89
CA THR A 15 -1.58 -14.49 2.68
C THR A 15 -1.10 -14.09 1.28
N ARG A 16 0.02 -14.67 0.80
CA ARG A 16 0.52 -14.38 -0.55
C ARG A 16 -0.42 -14.90 -1.63
N LYS A 17 -0.98 -16.11 -1.44
CA LYS A 17 -1.94 -16.69 -2.38
C LYS A 17 -3.21 -15.85 -2.46
N TRP A 18 -3.72 -15.41 -1.31
CA TRP A 18 -4.83 -14.48 -1.21
C TRP A 18 -4.49 -13.18 -1.96
N LEU A 19 -3.36 -12.54 -1.65
CA LEU A 19 -2.95 -11.28 -2.26
C LEU A 19 -2.89 -11.37 -3.79
N LEU A 20 -2.18 -12.38 -4.31
CA LEU A 20 -2.03 -12.56 -5.76
C LEU A 20 -3.37 -12.86 -6.44
N GLY A 21 -4.26 -13.63 -5.81
CA GLY A 21 -5.60 -13.89 -6.35
C GLY A 21 -6.43 -12.61 -6.56
N HIS A 22 -6.39 -11.72 -5.58
CA HIS A 22 -7.12 -10.44 -5.64
C HIS A 22 -6.45 -9.47 -6.63
N LEU A 23 -5.12 -9.32 -6.58
CA LEU A 23 -4.39 -8.46 -7.51
C LEU A 23 -4.55 -8.88 -8.97
N HIS A 24 -4.47 -10.18 -9.27
CA HIS A 24 -4.71 -10.70 -10.63
C HIS A 24 -6.14 -10.45 -11.09
N THR A 25 -7.13 -10.58 -10.20
CA THR A 25 -8.53 -10.30 -10.52
C THR A 25 -8.73 -8.82 -10.85
N ILE A 26 -8.18 -7.92 -10.04
CA ILE A 26 -8.24 -6.46 -10.27
C ILE A 26 -7.56 -6.11 -11.61
N GLN A 27 -6.37 -6.67 -11.87
CA GLN A 27 -5.61 -6.45 -13.10
C GLN A 27 -6.35 -6.97 -14.33
N ALA A 28 -6.89 -8.19 -14.28
CA ALA A 28 -7.62 -8.78 -15.38
C ALA A 28 -8.83 -7.92 -15.78
N LYS A 29 -9.59 -7.42 -14.80
CA LYS A 29 -10.70 -6.50 -15.05
C LYS A 29 -10.23 -5.15 -15.63
N ALA A 30 -9.08 -4.64 -15.18
CA ALA A 30 -8.52 -3.38 -15.67
C ALA A 30 -8.08 -3.46 -17.14
N LEU A 31 -7.50 -4.60 -17.52
CA LEU A 31 -7.13 -4.85 -18.91
C LEU A 31 -8.37 -5.05 -19.79
N ALA A 32 -9.37 -5.76 -19.27
CA ALA A 32 -10.61 -6.04 -19.99
C ALA A 32 -11.43 -4.78 -20.32
N SER A 33 -11.44 -3.77 -19.44
CA SER A 33 -12.15 -2.51 -19.70
C SER A 33 -11.58 -1.71 -20.86
N ASN A 34 -10.31 -1.93 -21.21
CA ASN A 34 -9.60 -1.19 -22.27
C ASN A 34 -9.55 -1.95 -23.61
N LEU A 35 -10.06 -3.19 -23.66
CA LEU A 35 -10.03 -4.06 -24.83
C LEU A 35 -11.42 -4.20 -25.44
N ASP A 36 -11.53 -4.11 -26.76
CA ASP A 36 -12.77 -4.46 -27.44
C ASP A 36 -12.92 -5.98 -27.55
N LEU A 37 -13.39 -6.58 -26.47
CA LEU A 37 -13.58 -8.02 -26.36
C LEU A 37 -14.95 -8.46 -26.93
N PRO A 38 -15.03 -9.63 -27.58
CA PRO A 38 -16.32 -10.23 -27.93
C PRO A 38 -17.20 -10.43 -26.69
N LYS A 39 -18.52 -10.32 -26.87
CA LYS A 39 -19.52 -10.32 -25.77
C LYS A 39 -19.34 -11.46 -24.76
N ILE A 40 -19.08 -12.67 -25.25
CA ILE A 40 -18.86 -13.88 -24.43
C ILE A 40 -17.73 -13.70 -23.42
N TYR A 41 -16.65 -13.00 -23.77
CA TYR A 41 -15.52 -12.76 -22.87
C TYR A 41 -15.83 -11.64 -21.87
N LYS A 42 -16.53 -10.57 -22.30
CA LYS A 42 -17.02 -9.51 -21.39
C LYS A 42 -17.92 -10.10 -20.29
N GLU A 43 -18.85 -10.98 -20.66
CA GLU A 43 -19.74 -11.68 -19.72
C GLU A 43 -18.97 -12.56 -18.73
N LYS A 44 -17.99 -13.34 -19.18
CA LYS A 44 -17.14 -14.16 -18.29
C LYS A 44 -16.35 -13.32 -17.28
N ILE A 45 -15.84 -12.17 -17.70
CA ILE A 45 -15.05 -11.29 -16.83
C ILE A 45 -15.95 -10.56 -15.81
N GLN A 46 -17.15 -10.16 -16.22
CA GLN A 46 -18.16 -9.60 -15.32
C GLN A 46 -18.67 -10.63 -14.30
N ALA A 47 -18.72 -11.91 -14.67
CA ALA A 47 -19.13 -12.99 -13.78
C ALA A 47 -18.09 -13.31 -12.68
N VAL A 48 -16.82 -12.90 -12.83
CA VAL A 48 -15.83 -12.98 -11.75
C VAL A 48 -16.24 -11.99 -10.66
N PRO A 49 -16.36 -12.38 -9.37
CA PRO A 49 -16.69 -11.46 -8.29
C PRO A 49 -15.79 -10.21 -8.32
N ASP A 50 -16.36 -9.04 -8.06
CA ASP A 50 -15.54 -7.85 -7.84
C ASP A 50 -14.66 -8.06 -6.62
N SER A 51 -13.35 -8.01 -6.83
CA SER A 51 -12.40 -7.86 -5.72
C SER A 51 -12.47 -6.40 -5.29
N ASN A 52 -12.96 -6.18 -4.07
CA ASN A 52 -13.00 -4.86 -3.48
C ASN A 52 -11.56 -4.46 -3.12
N PRO A 53 -11.03 -3.32 -3.65
CA PRO A 53 -9.65 -2.90 -3.39
C PRO A 53 -9.37 -2.62 -1.90
N ASN A 54 -10.42 -2.47 -1.09
CA ASN A 54 -10.36 -2.24 0.35
C ASN A 54 -10.54 -3.51 1.19
N GLU A 55 -10.49 -4.69 0.57
CA GLU A 55 -10.49 -5.94 1.31
C GLU A 55 -9.27 -6.06 2.21
N ILE A 56 -9.48 -6.73 3.35
CA ILE A 56 -8.46 -6.99 4.35
C ILE A 56 -8.19 -8.49 4.46
N ASN A 57 -6.93 -8.84 4.63
CA ASN A 57 -6.53 -10.23 4.89
C ASN A 57 -6.84 -10.66 6.33
N LEU A 58 -6.53 -11.91 6.67
CA LEU A 58 -6.71 -12.45 8.03
C LEU A 58 -5.86 -11.73 9.10
N ASN A 59 -4.77 -11.07 8.69
CA ASN A 59 -3.93 -10.25 9.56
C ASN A 59 -4.53 -8.85 9.80
N GLY A 60 -5.65 -8.51 9.15
CA GLY A 60 -6.31 -7.23 9.24
C GLY A 60 -5.61 -6.12 8.46
N GLU A 61 -4.92 -6.47 7.39
CA GLU A 61 -4.17 -5.56 6.52
C GLU A 61 -4.91 -5.39 5.20
N SER A 62 -4.99 -4.15 4.69
CA SER A 62 -5.58 -3.90 3.37
C SER A 62 -4.71 -4.47 2.25
N LEU A 63 -5.28 -4.65 1.05
CA LEU A 63 -4.52 -5.01 -0.16
C LEU A 63 -3.31 -4.10 -0.39
N LEU A 64 -3.42 -2.80 -0.11
CA LEU A 64 -2.32 -1.85 -0.25
C LEU A 64 -1.17 -2.16 0.73
N ILE A 65 -1.48 -2.39 2.00
CA ILE A 65 -0.48 -2.77 3.01
C ILE A 65 0.15 -4.12 2.66
N ALA A 66 -0.66 -5.11 2.32
CA ALA A 66 -0.19 -6.44 1.95
C ALA A 66 0.73 -6.40 0.72
N THR A 67 0.45 -5.54 -0.27
CA THR A 67 1.31 -5.36 -1.45
C THR A 67 2.70 -4.86 -1.08
N ILE A 68 2.81 -3.90 -0.16
CA ILE A 68 4.11 -3.39 0.30
C ILE A 68 4.90 -4.47 1.04
N LYS A 69 4.23 -5.24 1.89
CA LYS A 69 4.87 -6.21 2.80
C LYS A 69 5.28 -7.51 2.13
N TYR A 70 4.40 -8.08 1.30
CA TYR A 70 4.52 -9.49 0.88
C TYR A 70 4.93 -9.70 -0.58
N LEU A 71 4.94 -8.64 -1.39
CA LEU A 71 5.35 -8.75 -2.78
C LEU A 71 6.82 -8.37 -2.92
N ASP A 72 7.66 -9.31 -3.35
CA ASP A 72 9.11 -9.14 -3.37
C ASP A 72 9.60 -8.32 -4.57
N ASP A 73 8.90 -8.44 -5.70
CA ASP A 73 9.27 -7.79 -6.95
C ASP A 73 8.85 -6.31 -6.96
N LYS A 74 9.84 -5.42 -7.14
CA LYS A 74 9.66 -3.97 -7.07
C LYS A 74 8.77 -3.43 -8.18
N GLU A 75 8.98 -3.88 -9.40
CA GLU A 75 8.21 -3.40 -10.56
C GLU A 75 6.74 -3.77 -10.42
N ASN A 76 6.45 -5.02 -10.03
CA ASN A 76 5.09 -5.45 -9.75
C ASN A 76 4.48 -4.72 -8.57
N ARG A 77 5.22 -4.45 -7.49
CA ARG A 77 4.70 -3.63 -6.38
C ARG A 77 4.24 -2.26 -6.84
N LEU A 78 5.09 -1.53 -7.57
CA LEU A 78 4.74 -0.19 -8.06
C LEU A 78 3.52 -0.24 -8.98
N LYS A 79 3.50 -1.21 -9.90
CA LYS A 79 2.36 -1.42 -10.80
C LYS A 79 1.06 -1.71 -10.06
N TYR A 80 1.09 -2.60 -9.06
CA TYR A 80 -0.12 -2.94 -8.30
C TYR A 80 -0.56 -1.83 -7.37
N ILE A 81 0.37 -1.10 -6.74
CA ILE A 81 0.04 0.08 -5.93
C ILE A 81 -0.68 1.12 -6.80
N GLN A 82 -0.14 1.43 -7.99
CA GLN A 82 -0.79 2.35 -8.93
C GLN A 82 -2.19 1.85 -9.31
N LEU A 83 -2.32 0.56 -9.66
CA LEU A 83 -3.60 -0.03 -10.01
C LEU A 83 -4.63 0.04 -8.86
N LEU A 84 -4.21 -0.19 -7.62
CA LEU A 84 -5.09 -0.08 -6.45
C LEU A 84 -5.52 1.37 -6.21
N ILE A 85 -4.61 2.33 -6.40
CA ILE A 85 -4.91 3.77 -6.32
C ILE A 85 -5.95 4.17 -7.36
N ASP A 86 -5.77 3.74 -8.61
CA ASP A 86 -6.71 4.02 -9.72
C ASP A 86 -8.10 3.43 -9.47
N ARG A 87 -8.19 2.43 -8.58
CA ARG A 87 -9.44 1.78 -8.17
C ARG A 87 -10.03 2.34 -6.87
N GLY A 88 -9.48 3.42 -6.32
CA GLY A 88 -10.03 4.08 -5.14
C GLY A 88 -9.78 3.33 -3.84
N VAL A 89 -8.59 2.74 -3.69
CA VAL A 89 -8.18 2.15 -2.41
C VAL A 89 -8.11 3.20 -1.29
N GLU A 90 -8.46 2.80 -0.08
CA GLU A 90 -8.39 3.61 1.14
C GLU A 90 -6.92 3.77 1.56
N ILE A 91 -6.30 4.87 1.12
CA ILE A 91 -4.88 5.18 1.34
C ILE A 91 -4.51 5.24 2.83
N ASN A 92 -5.41 5.76 3.65
CA ASN A 92 -5.17 6.01 5.08
C ASN A 92 -5.62 4.85 5.98
N PHE A 93 -5.99 3.70 5.40
CA PHE A 93 -6.38 2.54 6.18
C PHE A 93 -5.28 2.16 7.16
N GLN A 94 -5.67 1.94 8.43
CA GLN A 94 -4.79 1.46 9.47
C GLN A 94 -5.03 -0.03 9.70
N ASP A 95 -3.97 -0.83 9.65
CA ASP A 95 -4.06 -2.26 9.92
C ASP A 95 -4.64 -2.52 11.32
N LYS A 96 -5.28 -3.68 11.50
CA LYS A 96 -5.97 -3.99 12.76
C LYS A 96 -5.01 -4.28 13.92
N ARG A 97 -3.77 -4.68 13.64
CA ARG A 97 -2.80 -5.16 14.63
C ARG A 97 -1.95 -4.05 15.24
N GLU A 98 -1.35 -3.18 14.44
CA GLU A 98 -0.45 -2.11 14.89
C GLU A 98 -1.03 -0.72 14.65
N ARG A 99 -2.17 -0.62 13.94
CA ARG A 99 -2.71 0.64 13.43
C ARG A 99 -1.74 1.39 12.52
N ARG A 100 -0.92 0.69 11.74
CA ARG A 100 -0.02 1.32 10.79
C ARG A 100 -0.70 1.51 9.45
N THR A 101 -0.38 2.62 8.79
CA THR A 101 -0.81 2.89 7.41
C THR A 101 0.18 2.30 6.42
N ALA A 102 -0.22 2.20 5.15
CA ALA A 102 0.66 1.79 4.06
C ALA A 102 1.93 2.65 3.99
N LEU A 103 1.81 3.97 4.20
CA LEU A 103 2.95 4.88 4.20
C LEU A 103 3.96 4.58 5.33
N MET A 104 3.48 4.20 6.53
CA MET A 104 4.37 3.79 7.62
C MET A 104 5.14 2.51 7.26
N TYR A 105 4.48 1.53 6.65
CA TYR A 105 5.15 0.31 6.20
C TYR A 105 6.20 0.62 5.12
N ALA A 106 5.93 1.54 4.19
CA ALA A 106 6.93 1.96 3.21
C ALA A 106 8.18 2.60 3.84
N CYS A 107 8.04 3.27 5.00
CA CYS A 107 9.19 3.75 5.76
C CYS A 107 9.94 2.62 6.49
N ILE A 108 9.21 1.66 7.05
CA ILE A 108 9.76 0.58 7.90
C ILE A 108 10.51 -0.47 7.08
N GLU A 109 9.90 -0.91 5.98
CA GLU A 109 10.38 -2.00 5.12
C GLU A 109 11.54 -1.54 4.23
N ASP A 110 12.43 -2.47 3.90
CA ASP A 110 13.61 -2.18 3.08
C ASP A 110 13.27 -2.05 1.60
N ASN A 111 13.90 -1.07 0.94
CA ASN A 111 13.72 -0.77 -0.47
C ASN A 111 12.24 -0.53 -0.84
N ARG A 112 11.54 0.29 -0.05
CA ARG A 112 10.15 0.72 -0.27
C ARG A 112 9.96 2.23 -0.47
N THR A 113 11.04 2.98 -0.68
CA THR A 113 11.02 4.44 -0.80
C THR A 113 10.13 4.90 -1.96
N GLU A 114 10.20 4.24 -3.12
CA GLU A 114 9.43 4.64 -4.31
C GLU A 114 7.92 4.39 -4.13
N GLU A 115 7.56 3.28 -3.51
CA GLU A 115 6.20 2.94 -3.12
C GLU A 115 5.65 3.97 -2.12
N GLY A 116 6.46 4.36 -1.15
CA GLY A 116 6.14 5.42 -0.20
C GLY A 116 5.92 6.77 -0.87
N LEU A 117 6.78 7.15 -1.83
CA LEU A 117 6.64 8.40 -2.58
C LEU A 117 5.38 8.39 -3.45
N LEU A 118 5.06 7.27 -4.08
CA LEU A 118 3.84 7.11 -4.86
C LEU A 118 2.60 7.35 -3.99
N ILE A 119 2.56 6.75 -2.81
CA ILE A 119 1.47 6.92 -1.83
C ILE A 119 1.41 8.35 -1.29
N ALA A 120 2.55 8.93 -0.91
CA ALA A 120 2.63 10.27 -0.32
C ALA A 120 2.18 11.38 -1.29
N LYS A 121 2.26 11.15 -2.60
CA LYS A 121 1.78 12.07 -3.64
C LYS A 121 0.27 12.08 -3.80
N ILE A 122 -0.46 11.11 -3.22
CA ILE A 122 -1.92 11.04 -3.37
C ILE A 122 -2.58 12.11 -2.52
N ASN A 123 -3.50 12.86 -3.14
CA ASN A 123 -4.30 13.86 -2.44
C ASN A 123 -5.06 13.22 -1.27
N GLY A 124 -4.96 13.83 -0.10
CA GLY A 124 -5.58 13.30 1.13
C GLY A 124 -4.77 12.23 1.85
N CYS A 125 -3.53 11.92 1.42
CA CYS A 125 -2.63 11.10 2.22
C CYS A 125 -2.37 11.77 3.59
N ASN A 126 -2.62 11.04 4.68
CA ASN A 126 -2.51 11.57 6.03
C ASN A 126 -1.14 11.27 6.64
N PHE A 127 -0.27 12.28 6.72
CA PHE A 127 1.05 12.17 7.36
C PHE A 127 1.01 12.19 8.90
N HIS A 128 -0.12 12.59 9.48
CA HIS A 128 -0.31 12.72 10.94
C HIS A 128 -0.94 11.48 11.58
N ALA A 129 -1.28 10.45 10.80
CA ALA A 129 -1.75 9.19 11.37
C ALA A 129 -0.70 8.64 12.35
N GLN A 130 -1.18 8.09 13.47
CA GLN A 130 -0.34 7.51 14.52
C GLN A 130 -0.67 6.03 14.69
N ASP A 131 0.38 5.22 14.82
CA ASP A 131 0.26 3.81 15.18
C ASP A 131 -0.03 3.64 16.68
N ARG A 132 -0.15 2.39 17.15
CA ARG A 132 -0.41 2.09 18.58
C ARG A 132 0.65 2.63 19.54
N LEU A 133 1.85 2.94 19.05
CA LEU A 133 2.95 3.50 19.84
C LEU A 133 3.02 5.03 19.73
N GLY A 134 2.10 5.66 19.00
CA GLY A 134 2.10 7.09 18.74
C GLY A 134 3.04 7.52 17.61
N ASN A 135 3.66 6.57 16.88
CA ASN A 135 4.61 6.88 15.83
C ASN A 135 3.90 7.27 14.53
N THR A 136 4.45 8.29 13.85
CA THR A 136 4.02 8.73 12.51
C THR A 136 4.92 8.16 11.42
N ALA A 137 4.49 8.27 10.16
CA ALA A 137 5.32 7.86 9.02
C ALA A 137 6.66 8.63 8.96
N LEU A 138 6.65 9.92 9.32
CA LEU A 138 7.85 10.77 9.36
C LEU A 138 8.85 10.28 10.43
N MET A 139 8.36 9.87 11.60
CA MET A 139 9.22 9.30 12.66
C MET A 139 9.90 8.01 12.18
N TYR A 140 9.18 7.13 11.49
CA TYR A 140 9.77 5.94 10.90
C TYR A 140 10.78 6.27 9.80
N ALA A 141 10.49 7.25 8.94
CA ALA A 141 11.40 7.67 7.89
C ALA A 141 12.74 8.16 8.49
N ALA A 142 12.70 8.98 9.54
CA ALA A 142 13.88 9.45 10.25
C ALA A 142 14.65 8.31 10.94
N MET A 143 13.94 7.40 11.63
CA MET A 143 14.57 6.25 12.30
C MET A 143 15.24 5.28 11.33
N LYS A 144 14.75 5.18 10.10
CA LYS A 144 15.21 4.24 9.07
C LYS A 144 16.11 4.88 8.01
N GLY A 145 16.39 6.19 8.09
CA GLY A 145 17.20 6.90 7.10
C GLY A 145 16.56 6.94 5.71
N ARG A 146 15.22 7.09 5.63
CA ARG A 146 14.49 7.21 4.37
C ARG A 146 14.46 8.67 3.92
N ASP A 147 15.64 9.26 3.69
CA ASP A 147 15.82 10.70 3.54
C ASP A 147 14.96 11.31 2.43
N GLU A 148 14.87 10.65 1.27
CA GLU A 148 14.06 11.14 0.15
C GLU A 148 12.57 11.25 0.50
N LEU A 149 12.03 10.21 1.13
CA LEU A 149 10.63 10.17 1.55
C LEU A 149 10.35 11.12 2.72
N MET A 150 11.31 11.24 3.65
CA MET A 150 11.27 12.21 4.74
C MET A 150 11.22 13.65 4.20
N ASN A 151 12.14 14.00 3.32
CA ASN A 151 12.23 15.33 2.71
C ASN A 151 10.94 15.65 1.94
N PHE A 152 10.41 14.69 1.18
CA PHE A 152 9.12 14.88 0.50
C PHE A 152 7.97 15.20 1.46
N MET A 153 7.85 14.47 2.57
CA MET A 153 6.83 14.75 3.59
C MET A 153 7.02 16.12 4.23
N VAL A 154 8.26 16.48 4.60
CA VAL A 154 8.58 17.78 5.21
C VAL A 154 8.24 18.93 4.26
N ASP A 155 8.66 18.84 3.00
CA ASP A 155 8.37 19.86 1.99
C ASP A 155 6.87 20.01 1.75
N THR A 156 6.13 18.90 1.73
CA THR A 156 4.68 18.92 1.54
C THR A 156 3.99 19.57 2.74
N LEU A 157 4.41 19.25 3.96
CA LEU A 157 3.88 19.87 5.18
C LEU A 157 4.23 21.37 5.24
N ALA A 158 5.46 21.75 4.91
CA ALA A 158 5.90 23.15 4.91
C ALA A 158 5.10 24.01 3.91
N LYS A 159 4.78 23.48 2.73
CA LYS A 159 3.94 24.18 1.73
C LYS A 159 2.54 24.48 2.24
N VAL A 160 1.96 23.60 3.05
CA VAL A 160 0.64 23.84 3.67
C VAL A 160 0.71 25.04 4.60
N PHE A 161 1.80 25.21 5.36
CA PHE A 161 1.97 26.36 6.26
C PHE A 161 2.17 27.69 5.51
N SER A 162 2.86 27.69 4.36
CA SER A 162 3.10 28.92 3.59
C SER A 162 1.83 29.51 2.96
N ILE A 163 0.78 28.71 2.73
CA ILE A 163 -0.49 29.19 2.15
C ILE A 163 -1.27 30.10 3.13
N PHE A 164 -1.00 30.04 4.44
CA PHE A 164 -1.72 30.83 5.44
C PHE A 164 -1.08 32.19 5.77
N ILE A 165 0.03 32.56 5.11
CA ILE A 165 0.79 33.79 5.42
C ILE A 165 0.61 34.89 4.34
N LEU A 166 -0.19 34.66 3.30
CA LEU A 166 -0.57 35.65 2.27
C LEU A 166 -2.07 35.89 2.27
#